data_AF-A0A936GRL0-F1
#
_entry.id   AF-A0A936GRL0-F1
#
_cell.length_a   1.000
_cell.length_b   1.000
_cell.length_c   1.000
_cell.angle_alpha   90.00
_cell.angle_beta   90.00
_cell.angle_gamma   90.00
#
_symmetry.space_group_name_H-M   'P 1'
#
loop_
_entity.id
_entity.type
_entity.pdbx_description
1 polymer ?
#
loop_
_entity_poly.entity_id
_entity_poly.type
_entity_poly.pdbx_seq_one_letter_code
_entity_poly.pdbx_strand_id
1 'polypeptide(L)'
;MRYFTAFLFLLFALVQYNDPDGLIWGVAYLWVAFCIALPSLYRQKWVLMASLILFLIWTSFYAGDFSDWLSSGTPSITGTMKAETPVVELVREFLGLVLCDLSFVILIYKTLKNKRSGTL
;
A
#
# COMPACT_ATOMS: atom_id res chain seq x y z
N MET A 1 -9.12 -12.65 10.25
CA MET A 1 -9.04 -11.33 9.56
C MET A 1 -7.63 -10.96 9.09
N ARG A 2 -6.55 -11.12 9.88
CA ARG A 2 -5.20 -10.69 9.46
C ARG A 2 -4.65 -11.44 8.25
N TYR A 3 -4.80 -12.76 8.22
CA TYR A 3 -4.39 -13.59 7.08
C TYR A 3 -5.17 -13.29 5.79
N PHE A 4 -6.44 -12.87 5.91
CA PHE A 4 -7.23 -12.45 4.75
C PHE A 4 -6.64 -11.19 4.10
N THR A 5 -6.28 -10.18 4.90
CA THR A 5 -5.62 -8.96 4.39
C THR A 5 -4.25 -9.28 3.79
N ALA A 6 -3.44 -10.13 4.42
CA ALA A 6 -2.16 -10.55 3.86
C ALA A 6 -2.31 -11.28 2.52
N PHE A 7 -3.31 -12.16 2.40
CA PHE A 7 -3.62 -12.86 1.16
C PHE A 7 -4.08 -11.89 0.05
N LEU A 8 -4.87 -10.87 0.39
CA LEU A 8 -5.28 -9.84 -0.55
C LEU A 8 -4.08 -9.05 -1.12
N PHE A 9 -3.13 -8.64 -0.27
CA PHE A 9 -1.89 -7.99 -0.73
C PHE A 9 -1.01 -8.92 -1.57
N LEU A 10 -1.02 -10.22 -1.29
CA LEU A 10 -0.33 -11.20 -2.11
C LEU A 10 -0.95 -11.31 -3.51
N LEU A 11 -2.28 -11.25 -3.62
CA LEU A 11 -2.97 -11.18 -4.91
C LEU A 11 -2.62 -9.90 -5.68
N PHE A 12 -2.53 -8.75 -5.00
CA PHE A 12 -2.11 -7.50 -5.64
C PHE A 12 -0.69 -7.61 -6.21
N ALA A 13 0.25 -8.20 -5.45
CA ALA A 13 1.59 -8.46 -5.95
C ALA A 13 1.62 -9.38 -7.19
N LEU A 14 0.75 -10.40 -7.24
CA LEU A 14 0.66 -11.31 -8.38
C LEU A 14 0.10 -10.64 -9.63
N VAL A 15 -0.92 -9.79 -9.49
CA VAL A 15 -1.49 -9.04 -10.62
C VAL A 15 -0.45 -8.10 -11.23
N GLN A 16 0.42 -7.54 -10.40
CA GLN A 16 1.45 -6.59 -10.81
C GLN A 16 2.56 -7.21 -11.68
N TYR A 17 2.69 -8.55 -11.70
CA TYR A 17 3.66 -9.24 -12.56
C TYR A 17 3.43 -9.00 -14.06
N ASN A 18 2.22 -8.60 -14.46
CA ASN A 18 1.89 -8.29 -15.84
C ASN A 18 2.34 -6.89 -16.29
N ASP A 19 2.76 -6.01 -15.38
CA ASP A 19 3.15 -4.63 -15.67
C ASP A 19 4.70 -4.48 -15.75
N PRO A 20 5.24 -3.66 -16.67
CA PRO A 20 6.68 -3.53 -16.91
C PRO A 20 7.49 -2.96 -15.72
N ASP A 21 6.86 -2.13 -14.88
CA ASP A 21 7.38 -1.56 -13.64
C ASP A 21 6.95 -2.36 -12.39
N GLY A 22 6.20 -3.44 -12.59
CA GLY A 22 5.48 -4.13 -11.55
C GLY A 22 6.32 -4.88 -10.51
N LEU A 23 7.63 -5.03 -10.75
CA LEU A 23 8.56 -5.60 -9.76
C LEU A 23 8.66 -4.75 -8.49
N ILE A 24 8.79 -3.42 -8.63
CA ILE A 24 8.94 -2.51 -7.48
C ILE A 24 7.66 -2.53 -6.64
N TRP A 25 6.52 -2.43 -7.32
CA TRP A 25 5.19 -2.48 -6.73
C TRP A 25 4.86 -3.83 -6.10
N GLY A 26 5.20 -4.92 -6.79
CA GLY A 26 5.04 -6.28 -6.28
C GLY A 26 5.84 -6.51 -5.00
N VAL A 27 7.08 -6.04 -4.95
CA VAL A 27 7.91 -6.09 -3.73
C VAL A 27 7.29 -5.27 -2.60
N ALA A 28 6.76 -4.08 -2.89
CA ALA A 28 6.09 -3.25 -1.90
C ALA A 28 4.86 -3.96 -1.28
N TYR A 29 3.99 -4.55 -2.11
CA TYR A 29 2.83 -5.29 -1.64
C TYR A 29 3.21 -6.57 -0.87
N LEU A 30 4.24 -7.28 -1.34
CA LEU A 30 4.76 -8.44 -0.61
C LEU A 30 5.28 -8.04 0.77
N TRP A 31 6.01 -6.92 0.88
CA TRP A 31 6.49 -6.43 2.17
C TRP A 31 5.35 -6.18 3.16
N VAL A 32 4.26 -5.55 2.71
CA VAL A 32 3.05 -5.35 3.53
C VAL A 32 2.44 -6.70 3.93
N ALA A 33 2.30 -7.63 2.99
CA ALA A 33 1.77 -8.97 3.27
C ALA A 33 2.62 -9.71 4.33
N PHE A 34 3.95 -9.65 4.21
CA PHE A 34 4.88 -10.23 5.19
C PHE A 34 4.75 -9.60 6.57
N CYS A 35 4.66 -8.27 6.65
CA CYS A 35 4.49 -7.55 7.92
C CYS A 35 3.17 -7.92 8.62
N ILE A 36 2.10 -8.21 7.86
CA ILE A 36 0.81 -8.63 8.42
C ILE A 36 0.85 -10.10 8.86
N ALA A 37 1.43 -10.98 8.03
CA ALA A 37 1.41 -12.42 8.20
C ALA A 37 2.36 -12.92 9.29
N LEU A 38 3.54 -12.31 9.44
CA LEU A 38 4.55 -12.76 10.39
C LEU A 38 4.36 -12.13 11.79
N PRO A 39 4.09 -12.93 12.84
CA PRO A 39 3.91 -12.41 14.19
C PRO A 39 5.15 -11.74 14.78
N SER A 40 6.34 -12.10 14.28
CA SER A 40 7.63 -11.52 14.69
C SER A 40 7.80 -10.08 14.21
N LEU A 41 7.32 -9.74 13.01
CA LEU A 41 7.37 -8.39 12.45
C LEU A 41 6.19 -7.54 12.92
N TYR A 42 4.99 -8.11 12.95
CA TYR A 42 3.80 -7.41 13.42
C TYR A 42 3.92 -6.83 14.84
N ARG A 43 4.63 -7.53 15.73
CA ARG A 43 4.83 -7.07 17.11
C ARG A 43 5.88 -5.98 17.23
N GLN A 44 6.73 -5.82 16.22
CA GLN A 44 7.80 -4.83 16.21
C GLN A 44 7.29 -3.48 15.71
N LYS A 45 6.85 -2.65 16.65
CA LYS A 45 6.35 -1.29 16.36
C LYS A 45 7.33 -0.44 15.56
N TRP A 46 8.62 -0.55 15.85
CA TRP A 46 9.66 0.19 15.14
C TRP A 46 9.72 -0.17 13.65
N VAL A 47 9.59 -1.46 13.31
CA VAL A 47 9.54 -1.91 11.90
C VAL A 47 8.30 -1.38 11.20
N LEU A 48 7.13 -1.43 11.87
CA LEU A 48 5.88 -0.91 11.29
C LEU A 48 5.91 0.61 11.12
N MET A 49 6.46 1.35 12.09
CA MET A 49 6.60 2.81 12.00
C MET A 49 7.62 3.22 10.92
N ALA A 50 8.77 2.54 10.85
CA ALA A 50 9.75 2.79 9.80
C ALA A 50 9.17 2.51 8.41
N SER A 51 8.42 1.41 8.27
CA SER A 51 7.72 1.08 7.01
C SER A 51 6.68 2.15 6.67
N LEU A 52 5.86 2.59 7.63
CA LEU A 52 4.88 3.66 7.41
C LEU A 52 5.54 4.97 6.96
N ILE A 53 6.63 5.39 7.62
CA ILE A 53 7.33 6.62 7.25
C ILE A 53 7.91 6.51 5.84
N LEU A 54 8.52 5.37 5.50
CA LEU A 54 9.07 5.13 4.18
C LEU A 54 7.99 5.20 3.09
N PHE A 55 6.86 4.52 3.31
CA PHE A 55 5.74 4.53 2.36
C PHE A 55 5.10 5.92 2.27
N LEU A 56 4.90 6.65 3.38
CA LEU A 56 4.38 8.02 3.34
C LEU A 56 5.28 8.98 2.55
N ILE A 57 6.60 8.86 2.69
CA ILE A 57 7.55 9.63 1.89
C ILE A 57 7.35 9.28 0.41
N TRP A 58 7.25 7.99 0.08
CA TRP A 58 7.00 7.54 -1.28
C TRP A 58 5.67 8.07 -1.84
N THR A 59 4.58 7.95 -1.09
CA THR A 59 3.24 8.47 -1.42
C THR A 59 3.26 9.97 -1.67
N SER A 60 4.07 10.71 -0.90
CA SER A 60 4.18 12.18 -1.02
C SER A 60 4.77 12.62 -2.36
N PHE A 61 5.64 11.81 -2.99
CA PHE A 61 6.16 12.11 -4.33
C PHE A 61 5.06 12.08 -5.40
N TYR A 62 4.06 11.21 -5.24
CA TYR A 62 2.95 11.07 -6.18
C TYR A 62 1.75 11.97 -5.85
N ALA A 63 1.73 12.57 -4.66
CA ALA A 63 0.60 13.37 -4.18
C ALA A 63 0.38 14.64 -5.01
N GLY A 64 1.45 15.25 -5.52
CA GLY A 64 1.37 16.42 -6.40
C GLY A 64 0.68 16.08 -7.72
N ASP A 65 1.19 15.07 -8.41
CA ASP A 65 0.64 14.61 -9.70
C ASP A 65 -0.81 14.11 -9.56
N PHE A 66 -1.15 13.46 -8.43
CA PHE A 66 -2.53 13.06 -8.13
C PHE A 66 -3.45 14.27 -7.91
N SER A 67 -2.98 15.31 -7.24
CA SER A 67 -3.72 16.57 -7.05
C SER A 67 -3.95 17.30 -8.38
N ASP A 68 -2.96 17.29 -9.27
CA ASP A 68 -3.06 17.87 -10.60
C ASP A 68 -4.07 17.08 -11.45
N TRP A 69 -4.05 15.74 -11.38
CA TRP A 69 -5.08 14.90 -11.99
C TRP A 69 -6.49 15.20 -11.45
N LEU A 70 -6.65 15.33 -10.13
CA LEU A 70 -7.93 15.63 -9.50
C LEU A 70 -8.48 16.99 -10.00
N SER A 71 -7.59 17.97 -10.14
CA SER A 71 -7.91 19.31 -10.65
C SER A 71 -8.23 19.31 -12.16
N SER A 72 -7.73 18.33 -12.91
CA SER A 72 -7.96 18.18 -14.36
C SER A 72 -9.32 17.58 -14.74
N GLY A 73 -10.18 17.25 -13.77
CA GLY A 73 -11.56 16.79 -14.02
C GLY A 73 -11.79 15.28 -13.92
N THR A 74 -10.88 14.54 -13.28
CA THR A 74 -11.02 13.09 -12.98
C THR A 74 -11.42 12.22 -14.17
N PRO A 75 -10.66 12.21 -15.28
CA PRO A 75 -10.90 11.23 -16.35
C PRO A 75 -10.92 9.80 -15.78
N SER A 76 -11.76 8.94 -16.36
CA SER A 76 -12.03 7.57 -15.89
C SER A 76 -10.76 6.79 -15.54
N ILE A 77 -10.68 6.32 -14.29
CA ILE A 77 -9.57 5.51 -13.73
C ILE A 77 -9.72 4.02 -14.12
N THR A 78 -10.91 3.62 -14.59
CA THR A 78 -11.24 2.22 -14.93
C THR A 78 -11.23 1.94 -16.43
N GLY A 79 -10.72 2.88 -17.23
CA GLY A 79 -10.57 2.72 -18.68
C GLY A 79 -9.67 1.53 -19.04
N THR A 80 -9.80 1.03 -20.28
CA THR A 80 -8.92 -0.02 -20.80
C THR A 80 -7.46 0.45 -20.78
N MET A 81 -6.53 -0.36 -20.29
CA MET A 81 -5.06 -0.13 -20.32
C MET A 81 -4.48 0.15 -21.73
N LYS A 82 -5.28 0.01 -22.80
CA LYS A 82 -4.94 0.46 -24.15
C LYS A 82 -5.18 1.96 -24.40
N ALA A 83 -5.84 2.66 -23.48
CA ALA A 83 -5.86 4.11 -23.48
C ALA A 83 -4.53 4.58 -22.87
N GLU A 84 -3.65 5.08 -23.72
CA GLU A 84 -2.29 5.56 -23.46
C GLU A 84 -2.25 6.78 -22.52
N THR A 85 -2.83 6.70 -21.33
CA THR A 85 -2.84 7.82 -20.38
C THR A 85 -1.94 7.52 -19.18
N PRO A 86 -0.68 8.02 -19.14
CA PRO A 86 0.22 7.92 -17.97
C PRO A 86 -0.44 8.38 -16.67
N VAL A 87 -1.47 9.21 -16.78
CA VAL A 87 -2.33 9.68 -15.70
C VAL A 87 -3.08 8.54 -14.97
N VAL A 88 -3.58 7.53 -15.69
CA VAL A 88 -4.34 6.41 -15.08
C VAL A 88 -3.42 5.49 -14.29
N GLU A 89 -2.22 5.24 -14.82
CA GLU A 89 -1.18 4.48 -14.16
C GLU A 89 -0.73 5.18 -12.86
N LEU A 90 -0.44 6.48 -12.94
CA LEU A 90 -0.07 7.30 -11.78
C LEU A 90 -1.13 7.28 -10.67
N VAL A 91 -2.41 7.40 -11.03
CA VAL A 91 -3.51 7.35 -10.06
C VAL A 91 -3.62 5.99 -9.40
N ARG A 92 -3.45 4.90 -10.17
CA ARG A 92 -3.47 3.53 -9.66
C ARG A 92 -2.33 3.28 -8.68
N GLU A 93 -1.12 3.72 -9.03
CA GLU A 93 0.08 3.65 -8.21
C GLU A 93 -0.10 4.39 -6.88
N PHE A 94 -0.58 5.64 -6.94
CA PHE A 94 -0.86 6.45 -5.76
C PHE A 94 -1.89 5.79 -4.83
N LEU A 95 -3.02 5.32 -5.39
CA LEU A 95 -4.03 4.61 -4.61
C LEU A 95 -3.48 3.32 -3.98
N GLY A 96 -2.60 2.63 -4.70
CA GLY A 96 -1.86 1.48 -4.19
C GLY A 96 -1.02 1.79 -2.95
N LEU A 97 -0.24 2.88 -2.98
CA LEU A 97 0.55 3.32 -1.83
C LEU A 97 -0.33 3.74 -0.65
N VAL A 98 -1.43 4.46 -0.90
CA VAL A 98 -2.39 4.86 0.14
C VAL A 98 -2.98 3.63 0.85
N LEU A 99 -3.29 2.56 0.13
CA LEU A 99 -3.75 1.30 0.75
C LEU A 99 -2.68 0.64 1.62
N CYS A 100 -1.41 0.71 1.22
CA CYS A 100 -0.29 0.25 2.03
C CYS A 100 -0.15 1.07 3.32
N ASP A 101 -0.19 2.41 3.22
CA ASP A 101 -0.12 3.33 4.35
C ASP A 101 -1.25 3.07 5.36
N LEU A 102 -2.50 2.97 4.87
CA LEU A 102 -3.67 2.66 5.70
C LEU A 102 -3.50 1.32 6.42
N SER A 103 -2.94 0.32 5.73
CA SER A 103 -2.69 -1.00 6.33
C SER A 103 -1.68 -0.90 7.47
N PHE A 104 -0.57 -0.16 7.30
CA PHE A 104 0.38 0.06 8.38
C PHE A 104 -0.21 0.84 9.56
N VAL A 105 -1.00 1.89 9.30
CA VAL A 105 -1.70 2.65 10.35
C VAL A 105 -2.61 1.74 11.18
N ILE A 106 -3.41 0.89 10.52
CA ILE A 106 -4.30 -0.06 11.19
C ILE A 106 -3.51 -1.07 12.03
N LEU A 107 -2.38 -1.59 11.51
CA LEU A 107 -1.52 -2.53 12.23
C LEU A 107 -0.91 -1.88 13.47
N ILE A 108 -0.37 -0.67 13.35
CA ILE A 108 0.19 0.08 14.48
C ILE A 108 -0.88 0.33 15.52
N TYR A 109 -2.07 0.81 15.13
CA TYR A 109 -3.19 1.05 16.04
C TYR A 109 -3.58 -0.23 16.82
N LYS A 110 -3.67 -1.38 16.14
CA LYS A 110 -3.94 -2.67 16.77
C LYS A 110 -2.84 -3.08 17.74
N THR A 111 -1.57 -2.92 17.37
CA THR A 111 -0.41 -3.25 18.24
C THR A 111 -0.33 -2.31 19.45
N LEU A 112 -0.73 -1.05 19.32
CA LEU A 112 -0.86 -0.12 20.45
C LEU A 112 -2.00 -0.52 21.39
N LYS A 113 -3.17 -0.90 20.86
CA LYS A 113 -4.33 -1.33 21.65
C LYS A 113 -4.05 -2.64 22.41
N ASN A 114 -3.42 -3.63 21.76
CA ASN A 114 -3.08 -4.91 22.40
C ASN A 114 -2.14 -4.72 23.61
N LYS A 115 -1.13 -3.83 23.49
CA LYS A 115 -0.21 -3.55 24.60
C LYS A 115 -0.92 -2.89 25.80
N ARG A 116 -1.94 -2.06 25.56
CA ARG A 116 -2.75 -1.46 26.65
C ARG A 116 -3.67 -2.48 27.33
N SER A 117 -4.05 -3.54 26.63
CA SER A 117 -4.96 -4.58 27.14
C SER A 117 -4.28 -5.63 28.03
N GLY A 118 -2.95 -5.57 28.23
CA GLY A 118 -2.23 -6.52 29.10
C GLY A 118 -2.19 -7.97 28.60
N THR A 119 -2.71 -8.26 27.40
CA THR A 119 -2.65 -9.58 26.77
C THR A 119 -1.38 -9.69 25.92
N LEU A 120 -0.30 -10.12 26.57
CA LEU A 120 0.94 -10.59 25.93
C LEU A 120 1.06 -12.10 26.10
#